data_AF-A0A0F9H858-F1
#
_entry.id   AF-A0A0F9H858-F1
#
_cell.length_a   1.000
_cell.length_b   1.000
_cell.length_c   1.000
_cell.angle_alpha   90.00
_cell.angle_beta   90.00
_cell.angle_gamma   90.00
#
_symmetry.space_group_name_H-M   'P 1'
#
loop_
_entity.id
_entity.type
_entity.pdbx_description
1 polymer ?
#
loop_
_entity_poly.entity_id
_entity_poly.type
_entity_poly.pdbx_seq_one_letter_code
_entity_poly.pdbx_strand_id
1 'polypeptide(L)' 'MEQPPKKIKIEINGEEFEAEYREFKSGRKGYGLYGRIKIKDYPYRISLNIIEM' A
#
# COMPACT_ATOMS: atom_id res chain seq x y z
N MET A 1 -17.34 -6.93 -16.77
CA MET A 1 -16.53 -7.13 -15.55
C MET A 1 -16.14 -5.75 -15.06
N GLU A 2 -16.69 -5.31 -13.94
CA GLU A 2 -16.29 -4.04 -13.32
C GLU A 2 -14.86 -4.15 -12.82
N GLN A 3 -14.00 -3.19 -13.20
CA GLN A 3 -12.62 -3.14 -12.73
C GLN A 3 -12.61 -2.84 -11.22
N PRO A 4 -11.77 -3.52 -10.43
CA PRO A 4 -11.57 -3.13 -9.04
C PRO A 4 -11.08 -1.67 -8.98
N PRO A 5 -11.46 -0.91 -7.94
CA PRO A 5 -11.07 0.48 -7.79
C PRO A 5 -9.54 0.60 -7.85
N LYS A 6 -9.03 1.45 -8.75
CA LYS A 6 -7.59 1.49 -9.11
C LYS A 6 -6.63 1.81 -7.95
N LYS A 7 -7.14 2.27 -6.81
CA LYS A 7 -6.35 2.82 -5.70
C LYS A 7 -7.01 2.48 -4.37
N ILE A 8 -6.18 2.16 -3.38
CA ILE A 8 -6.58 2.06 -1.97
C ILE A 8 -5.97 3.22 -1.18
N LYS A 9 -6.75 3.76 -0.25
CA LYS A 9 -6.35 4.84 0.66
C LYS A 9 -6.18 4.27 2.07
N ILE A 10 -5.02 4.49 2.68
CA ILE A 10 -4.70 4.00 4.03
C ILE A 10 -4.26 5.20 4.86
N GLU A 11 -4.82 5.37 6.05
CA GLU A 11 -4.48 6.44 6.97
C GLU A 11 -3.71 5.89 8.18
N ILE A 12 -2.52 6.41 8.45
CA ILE A 12 -1.73 6.08 9.65
C ILE A 12 -1.31 7.38 10.31
N ASN A 13 -1.83 7.67 11.51
CA ASN A 13 -1.59 8.93 12.23
C ASN A 13 -1.96 10.20 11.43
N GLY A 14 -2.99 10.14 10.57
CA GLY A 14 -3.40 11.25 9.69
C GLY A 14 -2.61 11.38 8.39
N GLU A 15 -1.60 10.53 8.16
CA GLU A 15 -0.87 10.47 6.90
C GLU A 15 -1.60 9.55 5.92
N GLU A 16 -1.90 10.05 4.72
CA GLU A 16 -2.58 9.31 3.65
C GLU A 16 -1.58 8.62 2.73
N PHE A 17 -1.78 7.33 2.50
CA PHE A 17 -0.98 6.53 1.57
C PHE A 17 -1.82 6.05 0.40
N GLU A 18 -1.24 6.16 -0.80
CA GLU A 18 -1.82 5.66 -2.03
C GLU A 18 -0.97 4.51 -2.56
N ALA A 19 -1.59 3.36 -2.82
CA ALA A 19 -0.93 2.19 -3.39
C ALA A 19 -1.60 1.76 -4.69
N GLU A 20 -0.78 1.48 -5.71
CA GLU A 20 -1.25 0.95 -6.98
C GLU A 20 -1.51 -0.56 -6.90
N TYR A 21 -2.50 -1.01 -7.65
CA TYR A 21 -2.75 -2.43 -7.87
C TYR A 21 -1.63 -3.03 -8.74
N ARG A 22 -1.03 -4.12 -8.28
CA ARG A 22 0.09 -4.79 -8.96
C ARG A 22 0.06 -6.29 -8.73
N GLU A 23 0.81 -7.01 -9.56
CA GLU A 23 1.13 -8.41 -9.34
C GLU A 23 2.42 -8.53 -8.51
N PHE A 24 2.37 -9.33 -7.45
CA PHE A 24 3.50 -9.60 -6.56
C PHE A 24 4.35 -10.74 -7.10
N LYS A 25 5.61 -10.86 -6.64
CA LYS A 25 6.53 -11.96 -7.00
C LYS A 25 5.97 -13.36 -6.71
N SER A 26 4.99 -13.46 -5.81
CA SER A 26 4.29 -14.72 -5.49
C SER A 26 3.22 -15.10 -6.53
N GLY A 27 3.02 -14.30 -7.59
CA GLY A 27 1.93 -14.46 -8.56
C GLY A 27 0.56 -13.98 -8.06
N ARG A 28 0.47 -13.57 -6.79
CA ARG A 28 -0.77 -12.99 -6.22
C ARG A 28 -0.91 -11.54 -6.66
N LYS A 29 -2.14 -11.07 -6.79
CA LYS A 29 -2.45 -9.67 -7.13
C LYS A 29 -3.00 -8.93 -5.91
N GLY A 30 -2.82 -7.62 -5.90
CA GLY A 30 -3.32 -6.77 -4.84
C GLY A 30 -2.62 -5.42 -4.81
N TYR A 31 -2.73 -4.73 -3.68
CA TYR A 31 -2.19 -3.39 -3.50
C TYR A 31 -0.96 -3.46 -2.62
N GLY A 32 0.11 -2.80 -3.02
CA GLY A 32 1.33 -2.84 -2.24
C GLY A 32 2.05 -1.50 -2.17
N LEU A 33 2.40 -1.12 -0.94
CA LEU A 33 3.12 0.10 -0.61
C LEU A 33 4.46 -0.28 0.04
N TYR A 34 5.55 0.24 -0.52
CA TYR A 34 6.88 0.18 0.09
C TYR A 34 7.45 1.58 0.13
N GLY A 35 7.81 2.05 1.32
CA GLY A 35 8.30 3.42 1.46
C GLY A 35 9.03 3.67 2.77
N ARG A 36 9.45 4.92 2.92
CA ARG A 36 9.93 5.46 4.19
C ARG A 36 8.95 6.54 4.64
N ILE A 37 8.58 6.51 5.91
CA ILE A 37 7.76 7.54 6.56
C ILE A 37 8.59 8.18 7.67
N LYS A 38 8.27 9.42 8.06
CA LYS A 38 8.87 10.06 9.22
C LYS A 38 7.82 10.19 10.31
N ILE A 39 8.12 9.71 11.51
CA ILE A 39 7.26 9.89 12.70
C ILE A 39 8.11 10.59 13.76
N LYS A 40 7.69 11.80 14.18
CA LYS A 40 8.46 12.66 15.12
C LYS A 40 9.92 12.82 14.66
N ASP A 41 10.11 13.17 13.39
CA ASP A 41 11.41 13.31 12.71
C ASP A 41 12.28 12.04 12.61
N TYR A 42 11.82 10.92 13.15
CA TYR A 42 12.53 9.64 13.04
C TYR A 42 12.06 8.86 11.80
N PRO A 43 12.97 8.36 10.94
CA PRO A 43 12.61 7.62 9.74
C PRO A 43 12.25 6.17 10.05
N TYR A 44 11.09 5.72 9.57
CA TYR A 44 10.65 4.33 9.62
C TYR A 44 10.50 3.77 8.21
N ARG A 45 10.73 2.47 8.06
CA ARG A 45 10.38 1.75 6.84
C ARG A 45 8.96 1.21 6.99
N ILE A 46 8.12 1.47 6.00
CA ILE A 46 6.79 0.87 5.91
C ILE A 46 6.74 -0.13 4.76
N SER A 47 6.07 -1.24 5.00
CA SER A 47 5.78 -2.29 4.02
C SER A 47 4.36 -2.76 4.28
N LEU A 48 3.46 -2.48 3.35
CA LEU A 48 2.07 -2.88 3.46
C LEU A 48 1.63 -3.57 2.17
N ASN A 49 1.04 -4.75 2.30
CA ASN A 49 0.54 -5.54 1.18
C ASN A 49 -0.88 -6.00 1.52
N ILE A 50 -1.83 -5.66 0.66
CA ILE A 50 -3.22 -6.14 0.70
C ILE A 50 -3.36 -7.08 -0.48
N ILE A 51 -3.59 -8.36 -0.19
CA ILE A 51 -3.58 -9.44 -1.17
C ILE A 51 -5.03 -9.90 -1.39
N GLU A 52 -5.45 -9.98 -2.63
CA GLU A 52 -6.76 -10.53 -3.01
C GLU A 52 -6.73 -12.06 -2.81
N MET A 53 -7.75 -12.61 -2.12
CA MET A 53 -7.85 -14.06 -1.80
C MET A 53 -8.56 -14.85 -2.89
#